data_AF-A0A1V8T433-F1
#
_entry.id   AF-A0A1V8T433-F1
#
_cell.length_a   1.000
_cell.length_b   1.000
_cell.length_c   1.000
_cell.angle_alpha   90.00
_cell.angle_beta   90.00
_cell.angle_gamma   90.00
#
_symmetry.space_group_name_H-M   'P 1'
#
loop_
_entity.id
_entity.type
_entity.pdbx_description
1 polymer ?
#
loop_
_entity_poly.entity_id
_entity_poly.type
_entity_poly.pdbx_seq_one_letter_code
_entity_poly.pdbx_strand_id
1 'polypeptide(L)'
;MGLSAHLAWTNGASSLSPATSSLAKQGATLYTIQLGLNMLFMPLFFGYNRPVAALTDIVTLTGLNGWLIYVWGRVDQRSGWLLAPYLGWLSFATYLCAGTGYLNDWDLRKNSKPTIEKKD
;
A
#
# COMPACT_ATOMS: atom_id res chain seq x y z
N MET A 1 -1.45 5.50 10.67
CA MET A 1 -2.33 6.09 9.64
C MET A 1 -3.08 7.32 10.15
N GLY A 2 -4.12 7.19 11.00
CA GLY A 2 -4.87 8.36 11.51
C GLY A 2 -4.10 9.28 12.46
N LEU A 3 -3.40 8.71 13.46
CA LEU A 3 -2.62 9.49 14.42
C LEU A 3 -1.42 10.19 13.76
N SER A 4 -0.76 9.54 12.80
CA SER A 4 0.32 10.14 11.98
C SER A 4 -0.17 11.32 11.12
N ALA A 5 -1.38 11.22 10.56
CA ALA A 5 -2.00 12.30 9.80
C ALA A 5 -2.36 13.49 10.70
N HIS A 6 -2.91 13.21 11.88
CA HIS A 6 -3.22 14.24 12.87
C HIS A 6 -1.94 14.98 13.31
N LEU A 7 -0.88 14.25 13.66
CA LEU A 7 0.41 14.82 14.05
C LEU A 7 1.07 15.62 12.92
N ALA A 8 1.03 15.13 11.68
CA ALA A 8 1.56 15.84 10.52
C ALA A 8 0.78 17.14 10.24
N TRP A 9 -0.54 17.13 10.42
CA TRP A 9 -1.38 18.32 10.26
C TRP A 9 -1.15 19.33 11.38
N THR A 10 -1.13 18.90 12.64
CA THR A 10 -0.91 19.81 13.78
C THR A 10 0.47 20.43 13.74
N ASN A 11 1.51 19.64 13.45
CA ASN A 11 2.90 20.14 13.41
C ASN A 11 3.17 20.92 12.13
N GLY A 12 2.56 20.55 11.00
CA GLY A 12 2.66 21.26 9.73
C GLY A 12 1.89 22.59 9.71
N ALA A 13 0.71 22.66 10.34
CA ALA A 13 -0.10 23.88 10.45
C ALA A 13 0.44 24.85 11.52
N SER A 14 1.09 24.33 12.57
CA SER A 14 1.75 25.14 13.60
C SER A 14 3.14 25.65 13.17
N SER A 15 3.66 25.15 12.04
CA SER A 15 4.96 25.56 11.51
C SER A 15 4.86 26.90 10.77
N LEU A 16 5.66 27.89 11.19
CA LEU A 16 5.77 29.21 10.54
C LEU A 16 6.46 29.17 9.16
N SER A 17 6.99 28.01 8.77
CA SER A 17 7.67 27.75 7.50
C SER A 17 6.65 27.35 6.40
N PRO A 18 6.58 28.10 5.27
CA PRO A 18 5.72 27.74 4.14
C PRO A 18 6.06 26.36 3.54
N ALA A 19 7.33 25.97 3.59
CA ALA A 19 7.81 24.69 3.06
C ALA A 19 7.22 23.49 3.83
N THR A 20 7.11 23.61 5.16
CA THR A 20 6.60 22.54 6.03
C THR A 20 5.10 22.34 5.85
N SER A 21 4.33 23.42 5.64
CA SER A 21 2.88 23.30 5.38
C SER A 21 2.58 22.71 4.00
N SER A 22 3.42 23.00 3.00
CA SER A 22 3.33 22.39 1.67
C SER A 22 3.60 20.89 1.72
N LEU A 23 4.62 20.46 2.47
CA LEU A 23 4.94 19.05 2.69
C LEU A 23 3.80 18.31 3.40
N ALA A 24 3.16 18.94 4.39
CA ALA A 24 2.00 18.36 5.08
C ALA A 24 0.82 18.13 4.12
N LYS A 25 0.51 19.10 3.24
CA LYS A 25 -0.54 18.98 2.22
C LYS A 25 -0.21 17.90 1.18
N GLN A 26 1.02 17.86 0.68
CA GLN A 26 1.47 16.81 -0.24
C GLN A 26 1.34 15.42 0.39
N GLY A 27 1.76 15.26 1.64
CA GLY A 27 1.61 14.01 2.37
C GLY A 27 0.14 13.62 2.59
N ALA A 28 -0.76 14.59 2.81
CA ALA A 28 -2.19 14.32 2.89
C ALA A 28 -2.77 13.79 1.56
N THR A 29 -2.38 14.37 0.42
CA THR A 29 -2.76 13.86 -0.91
C THR A 29 -2.23 12.45 -1.14
N LEU A 30 -0.95 12.20 -0.82
CA LEU A 30 -0.34 10.87 -0.90
C LEU A 30 -1.07 9.85 -0.02
N TYR A 31 -1.47 10.24 1.19
CA TYR A 31 -2.27 9.41 2.09
C TYR A 31 -3.63 9.04 1.49
N THR A 32 -4.33 9.99 0.86
CA THR A 32 -5.61 9.70 0.20
C THR A 32 -5.44 8.71 -0.97
N ILE A 33 -4.39 8.88 -1.78
CA ILE A 33 -4.09 7.96 -2.88
C ILE A 33 -3.73 6.57 -2.34
N GLN A 34 -2.89 6.51 -1.31
CA GLN A 34 -2.53 5.27 -0.62
C GLN A 34 -3.77 4.54 -0.07
N LEU A 35 -4.73 5.27 0.51
CA LEU A 35 -5.99 4.70 0.98
C LEU A 35 -6.84 4.14 -0.17
N GLY A 36 -6.93 4.87 -1.28
CA GLY A 36 -7.66 4.42 -2.48
C GLY A 36 -7.06 3.14 -3.08
N LEU A 37 -5.74 3.09 -3.23
CA LEU A 37 -5.03 1.88 -3.67
C LEU A 37 -5.25 0.71 -2.70
N ASN A 38 -5.21 0.97 -1.39
CA ASN A 38 -5.48 -0.05 -0.39
C ASN A 38 -6.91 -0.65 -0.50
N MET A 39 -7.90 0.16 -0.90
CA MET A 39 -9.26 -0.33 -1.16
C MET A 39 -9.36 -1.12 -2.46
N LEU A 40 -8.57 -0.80 -3.48
CA LEU A 40 -8.54 -1.52 -4.76
C LEU A 40 -7.85 -2.89 -4.66
N PHE A 41 -6.90 -3.04 -3.75
CA PHE A 41 -6.17 -4.28 -3.54
C PHE A 41 -7.08 -5.50 -3.28
N MET A 42 -8.05 -5.39 -2.36
CA MET A 42 -8.95 -6.49 -2.01
C MET A 42 -9.78 -7.02 -3.21
N PRO A 43 -10.51 -6.18 -3.97
CA PRO A 43 -11.27 -6.66 -5.13
C PRO A 43 -10.36 -7.14 -6.27
N LEU A 44 -9.16 -6.57 -6.46
CA LEU A 44 -8.22 -7.02 -7.49
C LEU A 44 -7.66 -8.42 -7.20
N PHE A 45 -7.27 -8.68 -5.95
CA PHE A 45 -6.69 -9.96 -5.55
C PHE A 45 -7.75 -11.04 -5.38
N PHE A 46 -8.80 -10.78 -4.59
CA PHE A 46 -9.81 -11.79 -4.25
C PHE A 46 -11.00 -11.83 -5.21
N GLY A 47 -11.38 -10.69 -5.80
CA GLY A 47 -12.54 -10.62 -6.70
C GLY A 47 -12.20 -11.06 -8.12
N TYR A 48 -11.22 -10.41 -8.73
CA TYR A 48 -10.88 -10.63 -10.14
C TYR A 48 -9.87 -11.77 -10.38
N ASN A 49 -9.29 -12.35 -9.32
CA ASN A 49 -8.29 -13.42 -9.42
C ASN A 49 -7.16 -13.07 -10.42
N ARG A 50 -6.74 -11.79 -10.46
CA ARG A 50 -5.67 -11.30 -11.33
C ARG A 50 -4.41 -11.04 -10.51
N PRO A 51 -3.56 -12.05 -10.27
CA PRO A 51 -2.41 -11.93 -9.38
C PRO A 51 -1.41 -10.87 -9.87
N VAL A 52 -1.23 -10.72 -11.20
CA VAL A 52 -0.34 -9.71 -11.80
C VAL A 52 -0.79 -8.28 -11.49
N ALA A 53 -2.09 -8.02 -11.61
CA ALA A 53 -2.65 -6.69 -11.37
C ALA A 53 -2.60 -6.34 -9.88
N ALA A 54 -2.94 -7.29 -9.01
CA ALA A 54 -2.85 -7.12 -7.56
C ALA A 54 -1.41 -6.95 -7.07
N LEU A 55 -0.43 -7.63 -7.69
CA LEU A 55 0.98 -7.44 -7.38
C LEU A 55 1.46 -6.04 -7.76
N THR A 56 1.07 -5.56 -8.94
CA THR A 56 1.42 -4.19 -9.38
C THR A 56 0.83 -3.14 -8.44
N ASP A 57 -0.41 -3.33 -8.03
CA ASP A 57 -1.11 -2.47 -7.07
C ASP A 57 -0.40 -2.43 -5.71
N ILE A 58 -0.08 -3.60 -5.12
CA ILE A 58 0.55 -3.64 -3.79
C ILE A 58 2.01 -3.16 -3.78
N VAL A 59 2.75 -3.36 -4.87
CA VAL A 59 4.09 -2.78 -5.04
C VAL A 59 4.00 -1.25 -5.12
N THR A 60 3.04 -0.73 -5.88
CA THR A 60 2.78 0.72 -5.97
C THR A 60 2.38 1.28 -4.62
N LEU A 61 1.48 0.61 -3.90
CA LEU A 61 1.05 0.97 -2.55
C LEU A 61 2.23 1.00 -1.56
N THR A 62 3.12 0.01 -1.63
CA THR A 62 4.32 -0.07 -0.78
C THR A 62 5.27 1.09 -1.07
N GLY A 63 5.52 1.40 -2.34
CA GLY A 63 6.33 2.54 -2.76
C GLY A 63 5.72 3.88 -2.30
N LEU A 64 4.41 4.05 -2.47
CA LEU A 64 3.71 5.27 -2.06
C LEU A 64 3.74 5.46 -0.54
N ASN A 65 3.59 4.37 0.22
CA ASN A 65 3.70 4.40 1.67
C ASN A 65 5.13 4.71 2.15
N GLY A 66 6.14 4.15 1.48
CA GLY A 66 7.55 4.50 1.74
C GLY A 66 7.84 5.98 1.47
N TRP A 67 7.30 6.52 0.37
CA TRP A 67 7.40 7.93 0.04
C TRP A 67 6.68 8.82 1.07
N LEU A 68 5.49 8.41 1.53
CA LEU A 68 4.77 9.10 2.59
C LEU A 68 5.55 9.13 3.91
N ILE A 69 6.19 8.02 4.28
CA ILE A 69 7.08 7.95 5.46
C ILE A 69 8.24 8.91 5.32
N TYR A 70 8.85 9.00 4.14
CA TYR A 70 9.93 9.94 3.88
C TYR A 70 9.46 11.40 4.00
N VAL A 71 8.36 11.76 3.34
CA VAL A 71 7.81 13.12 3.36
C VAL A 71 7.37 13.55 4.78
N TRP A 72 6.59 12.72 5.47
CA TRP A 72 6.14 13.03 6.83
C TRP A 72 7.24 12.89 7.86
N GLY A 73 8.21 11.98 7.67
CA GLY A 73 9.39 11.87 8.53
C GLY A 73 10.30 13.10 8.48
N ARG A 74 10.30 13.85 7.36
CA ARG A 74 10.99 15.14 7.24
C ARG A 74 10.27 16.29 7.95
N VAL A 75 8.96 16.16 8.16
CA VAL A 75 8.14 17.13 8.91
C VAL A 75 8.18 16.80 10.41
N ASP A 76 7.92 15.54 10.75
CA ASP A 76 7.91 15.04 12.11
C ASP A 76 8.39 13.57 12.15
N GLN A 77 9.50 13.35 12.83
CA GLN A 77 10.12 12.03 12.88
C GLN A 77 9.23 10.99 13.59
N ARG A 78 8.37 11.40 14.54
CA ARG A 78 7.44 10.50 15.23
C ARG A 78 6.31 10.07 14.29
N SER A 79 5.81 10.97 13.45
CA SER A 79 4.83 10.65 12.40
C SER A 79 5.37 9.61 11.42
N GLY A 80 6.65 9.70 11.04
CA GLY A 80 7.32 8.69 10.20
C GLY A 80 7.42 7.33 10.89
N TRP A 81 7.83 7.28 12.17
CA TRP A 81 7.93 6.04 12.93
C TRP A 81 6.59 5.34 13.16
N LEU A 82 5.49 6.08 13.28
CA LEU A 82 4.14 5.51 13.37
C LEU A 82 3.69 4.76 12.11
N LEU A 83 4.32 5.04 10.98
CA LEU A 83 4.04 4.41 9.68
C LEU A 83 4.99 3.24 9.37
N ALA A 84 6.12 3.15 10.07
CA ALA A 84 7.08 2.04 9.93
C ALA A 84 6.46 0.63 10.09
N PRO A 85 5.62 0.34 11.10
CA PRO A 85 5.00 -0.99 11.22
C PRO A 85 4.08 -1.30 10.03
N TYR A 86 3.44 -0.28 9.45
CA TYR A 86 2.60 -0.46 8.26
C TYR A 86 3.42 -0.76 7.01
N LEU A 87 4.61 -0.16 6.86
CA LEU A 87 5.54 -0.53 5.78
C LEU A 87 6.00 -1.99 5.90
N GLY A 88 6.30 -2.45 7.12
CA GLY A 88 6.61 -3.85 7.39
C GLY A 88 5.48 -4.78 6.94
N TRP A 89 4.23 -4.44 7.29
CA TRP A 89 3.06 -5.18 6.84
C TRP A 89 2.90 -5.20 5.31
N LEU A 90 3.07 -4.06 4.64
CA LEU A 90 2.97 -3.98 3.17
C LEU A 90 4.04 -4.80 2.47
N SER A 91 5.26 -4.85 3.02
CA SER A 91 6.32 -5.70 2.48
C SER A 91 5.96 -7.19 2.60
N PHE A 92 5.39 -7.61 3.73
CA PHE A 92 4.89 -8.97 3.92
C PHE A 92 3.74 -9.30 2.96
N ALA A 93 2.79 -8.38 2.78
CA ALA A 93 1.68 -8.58 1.86
C ALA A 93 2.16 -8.65 0.38
N THR A 94 3.14 -7.83 0.00
CA THR A 94 3.80 -7.92 -1.31
C THR A 94 4.47 -9.27 -1.52
N TYR A 95 5.18 -9.78 -0.50
CA TYR A 95 5.77 -11.11 -0.52
C TYR A 95 4.71 -12.21 -0.69
N LEU A 96 3.59 -12.12 0.02
CA LEU A 96 2.49 -13.08 -0.09
C LEU A 96 1.87 -13.06 -1.50
N CYS A 97 1.62 -11.87 -2.06
CA CYS A 97 1.10 -11.74 -3.42
C CYS A 97 2.07 -12.28 -4.47
N ALA A 98 3.37 -12.01 -4.31
CA ALA A 98 4.40 -12.54 -5.20
C ALA A 98 4.52 -14.06 -5.10
N GLY A 99 4.54 -14.60 -3.89
CA GLY A 99 4.57 -16.04 -3.64
C GLY A 99 3.33 -16.74 -4.19
N THR A 100 2.15 -16.14 -4.01
CA THR A 100 0.89 -16.65 -4.55
C THR A 100 0.89 -16.63 -6.09
N GLY A 101 1.38 -15.55 -6.71
CA GLY A 101 1.56 -15.47 -8.16
C GLY A 101 2.53 -16.54 -8.66
N TYR A 102 3.71 -16.63 -8.06
CA TYR A 102 4.76 -17.57 -8.44
C TYR A 102 4.32 -19.04 -8.34
N LEU A 103 3.67 -19.43 -7.23
CA LEU A 103 3.18 -20.80 -7.02
C LEU A 103 2.01 -21.18 -7.93
N ASN A 104 1.36 -20.22 -8.57
CA ASN A 104 0.19 -20.45 -9.43
C ASN A 104 0.47 -20.08 -10.91
N ASP A 105 1.73 -20.08 -11.36
CA ASP A 105 2.11 -19.65 -12.73
C ASP A 105 1.54 -18.27 -13.14
N TRP A 106 1.30 -17.39 -12.16
CA TRP A 106 0.62 -16.10 -12.35
C TRP A 106 -0.80 -16.20 -12.94
N ASP A 107 -1.43 -17.38 -12.89
CA ASP A 107 -2.79 -17.64 -13.33
C ASP A 107 -3.61 -18.38 -12.26
N LEU A 108 -4.27 -17.60 -11.40
CA LEU A 108 -5.17 -18.12 -10.37
C LEU A 108 -6.44 -18.77 -10.94
N ARG A 109 -6.71 -18.68 -12.25
CA ARG A 109 -7.85 -19.34 -12.90
C ARG A 109 -7.58 -20.81 -13.23
N LYS A 110 -6.32 -21.27 -13.21
CA LYS A 110 -6.00 -22.69 -13.43
C LYS A 110 -6.67 -23.60 -12.39
N ASN A 111 -6.71 -23.17 -11.13
CA ASN A 111 -7.25 -23.96 -10.03
C ASN A 111 -8.77 -23.93 -9.89
N SER A 112 -9.47 -23.07 -10.66
CA SER A 112 -10.94 -22.98 -10.64
C SER A 112 -11.61 -23.83 -11.71
N LYS A 113 -10.85 -24.42 -12.65
CA LYS A 113 -11.39 -25.43 -13.55
C LYS A 113 -11.44 -26.77 -12.81
N PRO A 114 -12.62 -27.42 -12.67
CA PRO A 114 -12.66 -28.77 -12.16
C PRO A 114 -11.82 -29.64 -13.09
N THR A 115 -10.87 -30.38 -12.52
CA THR A 115 -10.16 -31.45 -13.21
C THR A 115 -11.21 -32.47 -13.66
N ILE A 116 -11.73 -32.31 -14.88
CA ILE A 116 -12.48 -33.37 -15.52
C ILE A 116 -11.43 -34.40 -15.94
N GLU A 117 -11.15 -35.28 -14.99
CA GLU A 117 -10.37 -36.49 -15.21
C GLU A 117 -11.14 -37.31 -16.27
N LYS A 118 -10.70 -37.21 -17.53
CA LYS A 118 -11.13 -38.13 -18.57
C LYS A 118 -10.55 -39.49 -18.22
N LYS A 119 -11.38 -40.30 -17.59
CA LYS A 119 -11.14 -41.72 -17.37
C LYS A 119 -11.48 -42.44 -18.68
N ASP A 120 -10.47 -42.64 -19.52
CA ASP A 120 -10.53 -43.55 -20.66
C ASP A 120 -10.36 -45.00 -20.20
#